data_AF-A0A1J7IZA1-F1
#
_entry.id   AF-A0A1J7IZA1-F1
#
_cell.length_a   1.000
_cell.length_b   1.000
_cell.length_c   1.000
_cell.angle_alpha   90.00
_cell.angle_beta   90.00
_cell.angle_gamma   90.00
#
_symmetry.space_group_name_H-M   'P 1'
#
loop_
_entity.id
_entity.type
_entity.pdbx_description
1 polymer ?
#
loop_
_entity_poly.entity_id
_entity_poly.type
_entity_poly.pdbx_seq_one_letter_code
_entity_poly.pdbx_strand_id
1 'polypeptide(L)'
;SPFVIASPACRSILGTNPTLTVVVNQSLLLFHEGCIYHPPSDSLFAVSEYFNDPSVNNNVSGQYIIHVTNLSSSRPSYKILDGLPLANPISGTRYIHGGADKIVLAVTGNKQKNTGGIFFLDPFPPFEVTPLTTSYGDYQYDGPDDATTMPDGSIYFTDVIYGWLHGRRPQPVLPNMVYRYDPSTNTTRAMADLISRPNGVTRSPDGSVVYVGDTGVNIGDGTLDYTSQRAIYAHTARSTVSGKGNTAGPFLMDRRLFALPYVGVADGLKTDTHGNVWGLSTDGLHVWSPSGNFLGKILMDDDQQGGNFGFGKPGEVYIVGGNVLFKLEVANSVLGTGVYTEV
;
A
#
# COMPACT_ATOMS: atom_id res chain seq x y z
N SER A 1 18.47 -5.94 -19.68
CA SER A 1 17.21 -5.19 -19.62
C SER A 1 16.40 -5.76 -18.48
N PRO A 2 15.92 -4.94 -17.51
CA PRO A 2 15.14 -5.44 -16.37
C PRO A 2 13.70 -5.87 -16.76
N PHE A 3 13.25 -5.54 -17.97
CA PHE A 3 11.88 -5.80 -18.42
C PHE A 3 11.70 -7.22 -18.94
N VAL A 4 10.78 -7.96 -18.33
CA VAL A 4 10.40 -9.32 -18.73
C VAL A 4 8.95 -9.30 -19.23
N ILE A 5 8.77 -9.58 -20.52
CA ILE A 5 7.47 -9.58 -21.20
C ILE A 5 6.97 -11.03 -21.29
N ALA A 6 5.80 -11.31 -20.69
CA ALA A 6 5.17 -12.63 -20.76
C ALA A 6 3.94 -12.68 -21.69
N SER A 7 3.38 -11.52 -22.05
CA SER A 7 2.21 -11.38 -22.92
C SER A 7 2.36 -10.20 -23.89
N PRO A 8 1.79 -10.25 -25.11
CA PRO A 8 1.72 -9.10 -26.01
C PRO A 8 1.12 -7.84 -25.36
N ALA A 9 0.13 -8.00 -24.47
CA ALA A 9 -0.51 -6.87 -23.78
C ALA A 9 0.46 -6.08 -22.88
N CYS A 10 1.53 -6.72 -22.36
CA CYS A 10 2.56 -6.02 -21.59
C CYS A 10 3.33 -4.99 -22.43
N ARG A 11 3.42 -5.17 -23.76
CA ARG A 11 4.05 -4.16 -24.65
C ARG A 11 3.28 -2.84 -24.65
N SER A 12 1.95 -2.89 -24.56
CA SER A 12 1.11 -1.70 -24.47
C SER A 12 1.28 -0.98 -23.12
N ILE A 13 1.59 -1.73 -22.05
CA ILE A 13 1.91 -1.16 -20.74
C ILE A 13 3.27 -0.49 -20.79
N LEU A 14 4.32 -1.20 -21.22
CA LEU A 14 5.69 -0.67 -21.24
C LEU A 14 5.88 0.49 -22.22
N GLY A 15 5.12 0.52 -23.32
CA GLY A 15 5.30 1.52 -24.38
C GLY A 15 6.55 1.26 -25.22
N THR A 16 7.06 2.30 -25.87
CA THR A 16 8.15 2.20 -26.86
C THR A 16 9.55 2.27 -26.25
N ASN A 17 9.71 2.97 -25.12
CA ASN A 17 11.02 3.20 -24.50
C ASN A 17 10.90 3.24 -22.96
N PRO A 18 10.57 2.11 -22.32
CA PRO A 18 10.45 2.07 -20.87
C PRO A 18 11.83 2.30 -20.22
N THR A 19 11.85 3.05 -19.11
CA THR A 19 13.08 3.33 -18.36
C THR A 19 12.90 2.93 -16.90
N LEU A 20 14.00 2.56 -16.25
CA LEU A 20 14.07 2.41 -14.80
C LEU A 20 15.26 3.25 -14.34
N THR A 21 15.00 4.30 -13.57
CA THR A 21 15.99 5.29 -13.17
C THR A 21 15.99 5.48 -11.66
N VAL A 22 17.14 5.87 -11.11
CA VAL A 22 17.28 6.20 -9.69
C VAL A 22 16.89 7.66 -9.47
N VAL A 23 15.94 7.89 -8.56
CA VAL A 23 15.50 9.23 -8.12
C VAL A 23 16.32 9.70 -6.93
N VAL A 24 16.46 8.84 -5.93
CA VAL A 24 17.22 9.08 -4.71
C VAL A 24 17.98 7.81 -4.36
N ASN A 25 19.24 7.94 -3.96
CA ASN A 25 20.07 6.86 -3.42
C ASN A 25 20.83 7.39 -2.21
N GLN A 26 20.71 6.70 -1.08
CA GLN A 26 21.31 7.07 0.21
C GLN A 26 21.87 5.84 0.92
N SER A 27 22.51 6.04 2.07
CA SER A 27 22.96 4.95 2.95
C SER A 27 21.87 4.40 3.85
N LEU A 28 20.89 5.23 4.21
CA LEU A 28 19.76 4.86 5.06
C LEU A 28 18.66 4.16 4.24
N LEU A 29 17.96 3.21 4.87
CA LEU A 29 16.82 2.50 4.29
C LEU A 29 15.54 3.35 4.37
N LEU A 30 15.50 4.43 3.60
CA LEU A 30 14.43 5.44 3.63
C LEU A 30 13.19 5.06 2.82
N PHE A 31 13.28 4.08 1.93
CA PHE A 31 12.23 3.75 0.96
C PHE A 31 11.91 2.26 1.07
N HIS A 32 11.19 1.86 2.12
CA HIS A 32 10.87 0.45 2.36
C HIS A 32 9.40 0.13 2.12
N GLU A 33 8.49 0.97 2.59
CA GLU A 33 7.06 0.74 2.52
C GLU A 33 6.34 2.02 2.14
N GLY A 34 5.07 1.94 1.75
CA GLY A 34 4.29 3.11 1.32
C GLY A 34 4.89 3.87 0.13
N CYS A 35 4.04 4.34 -0.78
CA CYS A 35 4.52 5.16 -1.89
C CYS A 35 3.33 5.91 -2.48
N ILE A 36 3.07 7.11 -1.97
CA ILE A 36 1.87 7.87 -2.28
C ILE A 36 2.25 9.15 -3.01
N TYR A 37 1.91 9.23 -4.30
CA TYR A 37 2.07 10.46 -5.06
C TYR A 37 0.93 11.43 -4.77
N HIS A 38 1.28 12.68 -4.54
CA HIS A 38 0.34 13.78 -4.36
C HIS A 38 0.51 14.78 -5.51
N PRO A 39 -0.31 14.67 -6.58
CA PRO A 39 -0.18 15.51 -7.77
C PRO A 39 -0.18 17.02 -7.51
N PRO A 40 -1.03 17.60 -6.63
CA PRO A 40 -1.06 19.04 -6.43
C PRO A 40 0.25 19.65 -5.92
N SER A 41 1.08 18.88 -5.21
CA SER A 41 2.37 19.35 -4.71
C SER A 41 3.58 18.73 -5.44
N ASP A 42 3.34 17.94 -6.49
CA ASP A 42 4.37 17.20 -7.24
C ASP A 42 5.37 16.48 -6.31
N SER A 43 4.84 15.77 -5.32
CA SER A 43 5.63 15.13 -4.27
C SER A 43 5.15 13.73 -3.95
N LEU A 44 6.03 12.94 -3.34
CA LEU A 44 5.81 11.56 -2.94
C LEU A 44 5.97 11.44 -1.42
N PHE A 45 5.14 10.62 -0.81
CA PHE A 45 5.25 10.23 0.60
C PHE A 45 5.55 8.74 0.62
N ALA A 46 6.75 8.38 1.07
CA ALA A 46 7.17 7.00 1.29
C ALA A 46 7.39 6.77 2.79
N VAL A 47 7.63 5.53 3.17
CA VAL A 47 7.91 5.13 4.54
C VAL A 47 9.22 4.36 4.60
N SER A 48 10.04 4.69 5.59
CA SER A 48 11.31 4.04 5.81
C SER A 48 11.14 2.61 6.36
N GLU A 49 12.23 1.85 6.30
CA GLU A 49 12.38 0.68 7.17
C GLU A 49 12.47 1.17 8.63
N TYR A 50 12.30 0.25 9.57
CA TYR A 50 12.60 0.48 10.96
C TYR A 50 14.10 0.69 11.15
N PHE A 51 14.51 1.90 11.50
CA PHE A 51 15.91 2.22 11.75
C PHE A 51 16.07 3.04 13.03
N ASN A 52 17.34 3.19 13.44
CA ASN A 52 17.75 4.04 14.54
C ASN A 52 18.78 5.05 14.04
N ASP A 53 18.42 6.34 13.97
CA ASP A 53 19.33 7.41 13.60
C ASP A 53 19.40 8.45 14.73
N PRO A 54 20.59 8.70 15.32
CA PRO A 54 20.75 9.66 16.41
C PRO A 54 20.33 11.10 16.08
N SER A 55 20.28 11.45 14.78
CA SER A 55 19.85 12.77 14.31
C SER A 55 18.34 12.90 14.12
N VAL A 56 17.59 11.80 14.15
CA VAL A 56 16.15 11.77 13.91
C VAL A 56 15.40 11.57 15.24
N ASN A 57 14.47 12.49 15.54
CA ASN A 57 13.51 12.38 16.65
C ASN A 57 14.10 11.91 18.00
N ASN A 58 15.21 12.51 18.44
CA ASN A 58 15.90 12.16 19.69
C ASN A 58 16.32 10.67 19.80
N ASN A 59 16.75 10.04 18.69
CA ASN A 59 17.25 8.66 18.67
C ASN A 59 16.19 7.62 19.07
N VAL A 60 14.92 7.89 18.73
CA VAL A 60 13.83 6.91 18.88
C VAL A 60 13.85 6.00 17.66
N SER A 61 13.97 4.69 17.88
CA SER A 61 13.90 3.72 16.79
C SER A 61 12.47 3.58 16.28
N GLY A 62 12.29 3.63 14.96
CA GLY A 62 10.97 3.65 14.35
C GLY A 62 11.00 3.70 12.84
N GLN A 63 9.81 3.69 12.26
CA GLN A 63 9.59 4.04 10.85
C GLN A 63 9.13 5.48 10.74
N TYR A 64 9.46 6.13 9.63
CA TYR A 64 9.22 7.56 9.42
C TYR A 64 8.67 7.81 8.02
N ILE A 65 7.82 8.83 7.90
CA ILE A 65 7.37 9.32 6.60
C ILE A 65 8.52 10.10 5.94
N ILE A 66 8.83 9.74 4.70
CA ILE A 66 9.80 10.41 3.85
C ILE A 66 9.05 11.20 2.80
N HIS A 67 9.16 12.53 2.85
CA HIS A 67 8.53 13.43 1.90
C HIS A 67 9.54 13.80 0.81
N VAL A 68 9.35 13.28 -0.40
CA VAL A 68 10.18 13.54 -1.58
C VAL A 68 9.49 14.59 -2.44
N THR A 69 10.18 15.69 -2.73
CA THR A 69 9.65 16.84 -3.46
C THR A 69 10.46 17.10 -4.73
N ASN A 70 9.92 17.96 -5.61
CA ASN A 70 10.56 18.35 -6.87
C ASN A 70 10.78 17.15 -7.81
N LEU A 71 9.81 16.23 -7.90
CA LEU A 71 9.94 15.01 -8.70
C LEU A 71 10.11 15.29 -10.20
N SER A 72 9.57 16.42 -10.69
CA SER A 72 9.78 16.87 -12.07
C SER A 72 11.11 17.59 -12.31
N SER A 73 11.84 17.92 -11.25
CA SER A 73 13.13 18.60 -11.34
C SER A 73 14.23 17.61 -11.67
N SER A 74 15.34 18.11 -12.23
CA SER A 74 16.58 17.33 -12.35
C SER A 74 17.24 17.04 -10.99
N ARG A 75 16.74 17.65 -9.91
CA ARG A 75 17.22 17.47 -8.54
C ARG A 75 16.07 17.27 -7.56
N PRO A 76 15.47 16.07 -7.49
CA PRO A 76 14.57 15.70 -6.42
C PRO A 76 15.25 15.86 -5.05
N SER A 77 14.47 16.24 -4.06
CA SER A 77 14.93 16.37 -2.66
C SER A 77 14.02 15.57 -1.76
N TYR A 78 14.52 15.11 -0.61
CA TYR A 78 13.69 14.46 0.38
C TYR A 78 13.92 15.07 1.76
N LYS A 79 12.94 14.88 2.64
CA LYS A 79 13.06 15.13 4.08
C LYS A 79 12.37 14.01 4.86
N ILE A 80 12.93 13.69 6.01
CA ILE A 80 12.27 12.87 7.01
C ILE A 80 11.27 13.80 7.72
N LEU A 81 9.99 13.41 7.77
CA LEU A 81 9.00 14.11 8.59
C LEU A 81 9.09 13.59 10.02
N ASP A 82 10.05 14.10 10.77
CA ASP A 82 10.20 13.82 12.18
C ASP A 82 9.25 14.66 13.03
N GLY A 83 8.94 14.20 14.25
CA GLY A 83 8.04 14.89 15.17
C GLY A 83 6.54 14.73 14.90
N LEU A 84 6.14 14.01 13.84
CA LEU A 84 4.73 13.60 13.69
C LEU A 84 4.32 12.66 14.83
N PRO A 85 3.08 12.76 15.36
CA PRO A 85 2.59 11.92 16.45
C PRO A 85 2.17 10.52 15.93
N LEU A 86 3.05 9.87 15.16
CA LEU A 86 2.85 8.57 14.54
C LEU A 86 3.84 7.57 15.13
N ALA A 87 3.38 6.34 15.35
CA ALA A 87 4.22 5.24 15.83
C ALA A 87 4.28 4.16 14.76
N ASN A 88 5.41 4.07 14.06
CA ASN A 88 5.61 3.13 12.95
C ASN A 88 4.48 3.25 11.90
N PRO A 89 4.37 4.40 11.19
CA PRO A 89 3.66 4.39 9.92
C PRO A 89 4.27 3.31 9.03
N ILE A 90 3.46 2.70 8.19
CA ILE A 90 3.90 1.60 7.33
C ILE A 90 3.51 1.90 5.89
N SER A 91 2.25 2.17 5.60
CA SER A 91 1.83 2.44 4.22
C SER A 91 0.80 3.58 4.12
N GLY A 92 0.29 3.80 2.91
CA GLY A 92 -0.85 4.69 2.70
C GLY A 92 -1.36 4.75 1.27
N THR A 93 -2.36 5.61 1.09
CA THR A 93 -2.99 5.92 -0.21
C THR A 93 -3.54 7.35 -0.21
N ARG A 94 -3.78 7.93 -1.38
CA ARG A 94 -4.42 9.25 -1.52
C ARG A 94 -5.93 9.12 -1.29
N TYR A 95 -6.51 10.12 -0.63
CA TYR A 95 -7.93 10.24 -0.35
C TYR A 95 -8.47 11.51 -1.00
N ILE A 96 -9.36 11.34 -1.98
CA ILE A 96 -10.04 12.44 -2.67
C ILE A 96 -11.54 12.20 -2.60
N HIS A 97 -12.21 12.76 -1.60
CA HIS A 97 -13.65 12.57 -1.43
C HIS A 97 -14.26 13.70 -0.59
N GLY A 98 -15.48 14.13 -0.93
CA GLY A 98 -16.19 15.17 -0.17
C GLY A 98 -15.46 16.52 -0.10
N GLY A 99 -14.62 16.83 -1.10
CA GLY A 99 -13.79 18.04 -1.13
C GLY A 99 -12.49 17.95 -0.32
N ALA A 100 -12.25 16.85 0.40
CA ALA A 100 -10.98 16.59 1.06
C ALA A 100 -9.97 15.98 0.09
N ASP A 101 -8.70 16.38 0.24
CA ASP A 101 -7.54 15.84 -0.43
C ASP A 101 -6.46 15.59 0.62
N LYS A 102 -6.33 14.33 1.04
CA LYS A 102 -5.51 13.90 2.17
C LYS A 102 -4.73 12.66 1.80
N ILE A 103 -3.78 12.29 2.65
CA ILE A 103 -3.15 10.97 2.63
C ILE A 103 -3.75 10.14 3.75
N VAL A 104 -4.25 8.95 3.43
CA VAL A 104 -4.58 7.92 4.40
C VAL A 104 -3.31 7.16 4.71
N LEU A 105 -2.98 7.04 5.99
CA LEU A 105 -1.86 6.26 6.49
C LEU A 105 -2.36 5.04 7.24
N ALA A 106 -1.83 3.87 6.90
CA ALA A 106 -1.84 2.71 7.78
C ALA A 106 -0.66 2.82 8.74
N VAL A 107 -0.92 2.58 10.02
CA VAL A 107 0.06 2.77 11.09
C VAL A 107 0.03 1.53 11.96
N THR A 108 1.13 0.78 11.97
CA THR A 108 1.25 -0.45 12.77
C THR A 108 1.12 -0.14 14.26
N GLY A 109 1.68 0.97 14.73
CA GLY A 109 1.69 1.35 16.14
C GLY A 109 2.88 0.80 16.92
N ASN A 110 2.85 0.98 18.25
CA ASN A 110 3.86 0.47 19.19
C ASN A 110 3.20 -0.28 20.37
N LYS A 111 3.91 -0.54 21.47
CA LYS A 111 3.35 -1.27 22.63
C LYS A 111 2.35 -0.47 23.47
N GLN A 112 2.19 0.83 23.22
CA GLN A 112 1.19 1.68 23.88
C GLN A 112 -0.15 1.59 23.17
N LYS A 113 -1.23 1.79 23.93
CA LYS A 113 -2.61 1.76 23.41
C LYS A 113 -2.86 2.87 22.40
N ASN A 114 -3.75 2.60 21.44
CA ASN A 114 -4.27 3.56 20.46
C ASN A 114 -3.21 4.22 19.56
N THR A 115 -2.04 3.60 19.43
CA THR A 115 -0.93 4.11 18.59
C THR A 115 -0.93 3.54 17.17
N GLY A 116 -1.62 2.42 16.94
CA GLY A 116 -1.83 1.83 15.62
C GLY A 116 -3.25 2.08 15.14
N GLY A 117 -3.46 2.13 13.83
CA GLY A 117 -4.73 2.49 13.24
C GLY A 117 -4.62 3.09 11.85
N ILE A 118 -5.71 3.73 11.43
CA ILE A 118 -5.77 4.53 10.21
C ILE A 118 -5.82 6.01 10.58
N PHE A 119 -5.02 6.81 9.88
CA PHE A 119 -4.85 8.24 10.13
C PHE A 119 -4.97 9.01 8.82
N PHE A 120 -5.45 10.25 8.88
CA PHE A 120 -5.19 11.23 7.84
C PHE A 120 -3.89 11.98 8.12
N LEU A 121 -3.19 12.30 7.05
CA LEU A 121 -2.09 13.25 6.97
C LEU A 121 -2.46 14.35 5.98
N ASP A 122 -2.32 15.62 6.40
CA ASP A 122 -2.34 16.75 5.48
C ASP A 122 -1.07 16.74 4.61
N PRO A 123 -1.18 16.74 3.26
CA PRO A 123 -0.02 16.68 2.38
C PRO A 123 0.77 18.01 2.31
N PHE A 124 0.34 19.05 3.03
CA PHE A 124 1.03 20.33 3.13
C PHE A 124 1.53 20.61 4.55
N PRO A 125 2.63 21.37 4.72
CA PRO A 125 3.04 21.85 6.04
C PRO A 125 1.89 22.58 6.75
N PRO A 126 1.68 22.33 8.06
CA PRO A 126 2.59 21.65 8.98
C PRO A 126 2.43 20.13 9.06
N PHE A 127 1.80 19.47 8.08
CA PHE A 127 1.60 18.02 8.01
C PHE A 127 0.76 17.48 9.16
N GLU A 128 -0.39 18.11 9.41
CA GLU A 128 -1.27 17.72 10.51
C GLU A 128 -1.73 16.26 10.36
N VAL A 129 -1.65 15.51 11.46
CA VAL A 129 -2.08 14.12 11.56
C VAL A 129 -3.37 14.03 12.36
N THR A 130 -4.39 13.37 11.81
CA THR A 130 -5.67 13.16 12.48
C THR A 130 -5.99 11.66 12.55
N PRO A 131 -6.17 11.06 13.75
CA PRO A 131 -6.60 9.67 13.85
C PRO A 131 -8.03 9.52 13.30
N LEU A 132 -8.25 8.45 12.53
CA LEU A 132 -9.58 8.06 12.05
C LEU A 132 -10.15 6.91 12.87
N THR A 133 -9.40 5.81 12.98
CA THR A 133 -9.75 4.67 13.82
C THR A 133 -8.49 4.03 14.37
N THR A 134 -8.49 3.72 15.68
CA THR A 134 -7.33 3.12 16.38
C THR A 134 -7.68 1.84 17.15
N SER A 135 -8.95 1.43 17.09
CA SER A 135 -9.45 0.19 17.68
C SER A 135 -10.65 -0.35 16.92
N TYR A 136 -10.88 -1.66 17.03
CA TYR A 136 -12.12 -2.33 16.67
C TYR A 136 -12.91 -2.64 17.95
N GLY A 137 -13.86 -1.77 18.28
CA GLY A 137 -14.51 -1.79 19.59
C GLY A 137 -13.49 -1.56 20.71
N ASP A 138 -13.46 -2.46 21.69
CA ASP A 138 -12.52 -2.41 22.82
C ASP A 138 -11.14 -3.02 22.51
N TYR A 139 -10.99 -3.64 21.34
CA TYR A 139 -9.75 -4.29 20.92
C TYR A 139 -8.91 -3.33 20.07
N GLN A 140 -7.65 -3.12 20.45
CA GLN A 140 -6.71 -2.45 19.55
C GLN A 140 -6.45 -3.34 18.32
N TYR A 141 -6.25 -2.72 17.16
CA TYR A 141 -5.75 -3.43 15.98
C TYR A 141 -4.41 -4.11 16.29
N ASP A 142 -4.11 -5.23 15.66
CA ASP A 142 -2.85 -5.94 15.95
C ASP A 142 -1.65 -5.28 15.27
N GLY A 143 -1.85 -4.76 14.06
CA GLY A 143 -0.90 -3.99 13.28
C GLY A 143 -1.47 -3.71 11.89
N PRO A 144 -2.16 -2.58 11.68
CA PRO A 144 -2.57 -2.18 10.34
C PRO A 144 -1.35 -2.08 9.42
N ASP A 145 -1.49 -2.59 8.21
CA ASP A 145 -0.39 -2.74 7.24
C ASP A 145 -0.64 -1.95 5.97
N ASP A 146 -1.63 -2.34 5.16
CA ASP A 146 -1.92 -1.65 3.90
C ASP A 146 -3.35 -1.09 3.82
N ALA A 147 -3.55 -0.03 3.02
CA ALA A 147 -4.85 0.63 2.90
C ALA A 147 -5.18 1.12 1.47
N THR A 148 -6.47 1.11 1.13
CA THR A 148 -7.00 1.63 -0.13
C THR A 148 -8.28 2.44 0.09
N THR A 149 -8.49 3.46 -0.75
CA THR A 149 -9.68 4.32 -0.74
C THR A 149 -10.67 3.87 -1.80
N MET A 150 -11.94 3.85 -1.45
CA MET A 150 -13.04 3.48 -2.34
C MET A 150 -13.71 4.72 -2.95
N PRO A 151 -14.42 4.59 -4.09
CA PRO A 151 -15.14 5.71 -4.70
C PRO A 151 -16.19 6.34 -3.77
N ASP A 152 -16.77 5.54 -2.87
CA ASP A 152 -17.74 6.00 -1.86
C ASP A 152 -17.09 6.76 -0.68
N GLY A 153 -15.77 6.95 -0.69
CA GLY A 153 -15.02 7.59 0.39
C GLY A 153 -14.71 6.67 1.56
N SER A 154 -15.10 5.39 1.52
CA SER A 154 -14.68 4.44 2.54
C SER A 154 -13.23 3.99 2.34
N ILE A 155 -12.62 3.51 3.42
CA ILE A 155 -11.23 3.07 3.46
C ILE A 155 -11.23 1.60 3.82
N TYR A 156 -10.62 0.77 2.99
CA TYR A 156 -10.35 -0.63 3.30
C TYR A 156 -8.90 -0.76 3.74
N PHE A 157 -8.65 -1.53 4.78
CA PHE A 157 -7.30 -1.74 5.29
C PHE A 157 -7.11 -3.15 5.83
N THR A 158 -5.87 -3.62 5.82
CA THR A 158 -5.48 -4.91 6.39
C THR A 158 -4.94 -4.72 7.80
N ASP A 159 -5.25 -5.68 8.67
CA ASP A 159 -4.71 -5.78 10.02
C ASP A 159 -4.04 -7.13 10.17
N VAL A 160 -2.74 -7.11 10.49
CA VAL A 160 -1.89 -8.29 10.45
C VAL A 160 -0.82 -8.26 11.55
N ILE A 161 -0.44 -9.45 12.01
CA ILE A 161 0.44 -9.65 13.17
C ILE A 161 1.92 -9.28 13.00
N TYR A 162 2.36 -8.68 11.88
CA TYR A 162 3.79 -8.39 11.65
C TYR A 162 4.42 -7.54 12.74
N GLY A 163 3.69 -6.53 13.23
CA GLY A 163 4.16 -5.71 14.34
C GLY A 163 4.49 -6.54 15.60
N TRP A 164 3.74 -7.61 15.88
CA TRP A 164 4.03 -8.49 17.02
C TRP A 164 5.22 -9.41 16.74
N LEU A 165 5.28 -10.00 15.54
CA LEU A 165 6.39 -10.87 15.12
C LEU A 165 7.73 -10.13 15.19
N HIS A 166 7.75 -8.84 14.86
CA HIS A 166 8.93 -7.98 14.96
C HIS A 166 9.14 -7.36 16.36
N GLY A 167 8.34 -7.76 17.37
CA GLY A 167 8.45 -7.29 18.75
C GLY A 167 8.03 -5.83 19.00
N ARG A 168 7.35 -5.21 18.03
CA ARG A 168 6.91 -3.79 18.03
C ARG A 168 5.51 -3.62 18.64
N ARG A 169 4.66 -4.65 18.57
CA ARG A 169 3.29 -4.69 19.08
C ARG A 169 3.13 -5.72 20.21
N PRO A 170 2.12 -5.58 21.08
CA PRO A 170 1.78 -6.62 22.07
C PRO A 170 1.27 -7.88 21.38
N GLN A 171 1.01 -8.92 22.16
CA GLN A 171 0.41 -10.15 21.64
C GLN A 171 -0.93 -9.85 20.94
N PRO A 172 -1.18 -10.40 19.74
CA PRO A 172 -2.40 -10.19 18.98
C PRO A 172 -3.65 -10.58 19.77
N VAL A 173 -4.70 -9.78 19.64
CA VAL A 173 -6.01 -10.02 20.28
C VAL A 173 -7.15 -10.09 19.27
N LEU A 174 -6.87 -9.77 18.00
CA LEU A 174 -7.79 -9.93 16.89
C LEU A 174 -7.28 -11.06 15.96
N PRO A 175 -8.15 -11.63 15.12
CA PRO A 175 -7.70 -12.39 13.96
C PRO A 175 -7.17 -11.44 12.88
N ASN A 176 -6.27 -11.96 12.04
CA ASN A 176 -5.89 -11.31 10.78
C ASN A 176 -7.14 -11.07 9.91
N MET A 177 -7.38 -9.81 9.55
CA MET A 177 -8.64 -9.38 8.93
C MET A 177 -8.42 -8.25 7.94
N VAL A 178 -9.38 -8.10 7.03
CA VAL A 178 -9.58 -6.87 6.25
C VAL A 178 -10.74 -6.10 6.87
N TYR A 179 -10.55 -4.82 7.16
CA TYR A 179 -11.57 -3.94 7.72
C TYR A 179 -11.97 -2.86 6.70
N ARG A 180 -13.18 -2.32 6.87
CA ARG A 180 -13.66 -1.09 6.22
C ARG A 180 -13.92 -0.05 7.28
N TYR A 181 -13.31 1.11 7.16
CA TYR A 181 -13.65 2.32 7.90
C TYR A 181 -14.42 3.28 7.00
N ASP A 182 -15.48 3.88 7.54
CA ASP A 182 -16.31 4.86 6.85
C ASP A 182 -16.19 6.22 7.54
N PRO A 183 -15.45 7.19 6.94
CA PRO A 183 -15.29 8.51 7.54
C PRO A 183 -16.61 9.28 7.73
N SER A 184 -17.64 8.99 6.93
CA SER A 184 -18.91 9.73 6.97
C SER A 184 -19.79 9.33 8.16
N THR A 185 -19.68 8.07 8.60
CA THR A 185 -20.45 7.53 9.73
C THR A 185 -19.59 7.28 10.96
N ASN A 186 -18.26 7.41 10.84
CA ASN A 186 -17.28 7.06 11.86
C ASN A 186 -17.46 5.61 12.36
N THR A 187 -17.59 4.67 11.42
CA THR A 187 -17.79 3.25 11.74
C THR A 187 -16.72 2.38 11.11
N THR A 188 -16.30 1.34 11.83
CA THR A 188 -15.44 0.27 11.32
C THR A 188 -16.20 -1.05 11.31
N ARG A 189 -16.02 -1.85 10.26
CA ARG A 189 -16.53 -3.22 10.19
C ARG A 189 -15.47 -4.16 9.62
N ALA A 190 -15.36 -5.38 10.17
CA ALA A 190 -14.63 -6.46 9.50
C ALA A 190 -15.33 -6.84 8.18
N MET A 191 -14.55 -7.09 7.14
CA MET A 191 -15.02 -7.25 5.76
C MET A 191 -14.64 -8.57 5.12
N ALA A 192 -13.45 -9.08 5.41
CA ALA A 192 -12.99 -10.38 4.93
C ALA A 192 -12.09 -11.03 5.97
N ASP A 193 -12.31 -12.34 6.13
CA ASP A 193 -11.57 -13.25 6.98
C ASP A 193 -10.88 -14.34 6.14
N LEU A 194 -10.26 -15.32 6.81
CA LEU A 194 -9.64 -16.50 6.19
C LEU A 194 -8.54 -16.19 5.16
N ILE A 195 -7.88 -15.05 5.29
CA ILE A 195 -6.64 -14.69 4.62
C ILE A 195 -5.53 -14.84 5.67
N SER A 196 -4.49 -15.62 5.38
CA SER A 196 -3.52 -16.02 6.41
C SER A 196 -2.76 -14.81 6.96
N ARG A 197 -2.19 -13.98 6.07
CA ARG A 197 -1.58 -12.69 6.43
C ARG A 197 -2.01 -11.64 5.39
N PRO A 198 -3.17 -10.97 5.57
CA PRO A 198 -3.61 -9.94 4.65
C PRO A 198 -2.60 -8.80 4.68
N ASN A 199 -2.08 -8.43 3.53
CA ASN A 199 -1.10 -7.37 3.41
C ASN A 199 -1.57 -6.33 2.38
N GLY A 200 -1.01 -6.30 1.17
CA GLY A 200 -1.41 -5.33 0.16
C GLY A 200 -2.90 -5.40 -0.14
N VAL A 201 -3.59 -4.25 -0.10
CA VAL A 201 -5.00 -4.13 -0.45
C VAL A 201 -5.22 -3.03 -1.46
N THR A 202 -6.01 -3.31 -2.49
CA THR A 202 -6.37 -2.35 -3.53
C THR A 202 -7.74 -2.66 -4.12
N ARG A 203 -8.20 -1.87 -5.08
CA ARG A 203 -9.50 -2.03 -5.73
C ARG A 203 -9.42 -1.93 -7.25
N SER A 204 -10.43 -2.43 -7.94
CA SER A 204 -10.63 -2.08 -9.36
C SER A 204 -10.94 -0.58 -9.53
N PRO A 205 -10.74 -0.03 -10.73
CA PRO A 205 -11.01 1.39 -11.01
C PRO A 205 -12.44 1.84 -10.66
N ASP A 206 -13.43 0.96 -10.83
CA ASP A 206 -14.83 1.21 -10.50
C ASP A 206 -15.21 0.83 -9.05
N GLY A 207 -14.26 0.31 -8.27
CA GLY A 207 -14.49 -0.18 -6.91
C GLY A 207 -15.36 -1.44 -6.80
N SER A 208 -15.69 -2.12 -7.89
CA SER A 208 -16.52 -3.33 -7.87
C SER A 208 -15.76 -4.59 -7.41
N VAL A 209 -14.42 -4.54 -7.39
CA VAL A 209 -13.55 -5.62 -6.92
C VAL A 209 -12.54 -5.06 -5.94
N VAL A 210 -12.33 -5.75 -4.81
CA VAL A 210 -11.22 -5.49 -3.87
C VAL A 210 -10.24 -6.65 -3.96
N TYR A 211 -8.96 -6.33 -4.15
CA TYR A 211 -7.86 -7.29 -4.21
C TYR A 211 -7.09 -7.26 -2.90
N VAL A 212 -6.75 -8.42 -2.36
CA VAL A 212 -6.01 -8.56 -1.11
C VAL A 212 -4.90 -9.59 -1.30
N GLY A 213 -3.66 -9.20 -1.04
CA GLY A 213 -2.50 -10.09 -0.99
C GLY A 213 -2.50 -10.89 0.31
N ASP A 214 -2.24 -12.18 0.20
CA ASP A 214 -1.97 -13.07 1.32
C ASP A 214 -0.48 -13.38 1.35
N THR A 215 0.22 -12.89 2.37
CA THR A 215 1.66 -13.07 2.54
C THR A 215 1.97 -14.14 3.60
N GLY A 216 1.07 -15.09 3.82
CA GLY A 216 1.17 -16.17 4.80
C GLY A 216 2.44 -17.04 4.74
N VAL A 217 3.11 -17.11 3.60
CA VAL A 217 4.43 -17.73 3.39
C VAL A 217 5.51 -17.08 4.26
N ASN A 218 5.39 -15.81 4.61
CA ASN A 218 6.33 -15.14 5.49
C ASN A 218 6.16 -15.71 6.90
N ILE A 219 7.24 -16.18 7.54
CA ILE A 219 7.16 -16.66 8.94
C ILE A 219 7.27 -15.48 9.92
N GLY A 220 8.02 -14.43 9.56
CA GLY A 220 8.26 -13.24 10.39
C GLY A 220 9.65 -13.18 11.04
N ASP A 221 10.51 -14.15 10.75
CA ASP A 221 11.92 -14.22 11.16
C ASP A 221 12.89 -14.09 9.97
N GLY A 222 12.38 -13.66 8.82
CA GLY A 222 13.11 -13.59 7.55
C GLY A 222 13.11 -14.89 6.73
N THR A 223 12.50 -15.96 7.22
CA THR A 223 12.34 -17.22 6.47
C THR A 223 10.96 -17.35 5.81
N LEU A 224 10.90 -18.21 4.79
CA LEU A 224 9.70 -18.46 3.98
C LEU A 224 9.26 -19.93 4.08
N ASP A 225 7.98 -20.15 4.38
CA ASP A 225 7.31 -21.45 4.24
C ASP A 225 6.52 -21.51 2.93
N TYR A 226 7.16 -22.02 1.88
CA TYR A 226 6.55 -22.18 0.55
C TYR A 226 5.36 -23.14 0.49
N THR A 227 5.00 -23.82 1.59
CA THR A 227 3.76 -24.62 1.69
C THR A 227 2.56 -23.79 2.17
N SER A 228 2.79 -22.58 2.68
CA SER A 228 1.77 -21.62 3.14
C SER A 228 1.26 -20.68 2.02
N GLN A 229 0.22 -19.91 2.31
CA GLN A 229 -0.44 -19.02 1.35
C GLN A 229 0.46 -17.86 0.88
N ARG A 230 0.49 -17.61 -0.43
CA ARG A 230 1.20 -16.47 -1.05
C ARG A 230 0.42 -15.80 -2.18
N ALA A 231 -0.90 -15.97 -2.17
CA ALA A 231 -1.76 -15.66 -3.30
C ALA A 231 -2.36 -14.25 -3.21
N ILE A 232 -2.79 -13.71 -4.34
CA ILE A 232 -3.67 -12.54 -4.39
C ILE A 232 -5.10 -13.06 -4.55
N TYR A 233 -6.00 -12.63 -3.68
CA TYR A 233 -7.43 -12.91 -3.76
C TYR A 233 -8.19 -11.69 -4.27
N ALA A 234 -9.25 -11.93 -5.06
CA ALA A 234 -10.22 -10.92 -5.46
C ALA A 234 -11.56 -11.17 -4.77
N HIS A 235 -12.20 -10.09 -4.34
CA HIS A 235 -13.51 -10.07 -3.72
C HIS A 235 -14.42 -9.13 -4.50
N THR A 236 -15.64 -9.56 -4.80
CA THR A 236 -16.66 -8.67 -5.37
C THR A 236 -17.20 -7.76 -4.27
N ALA A 237 -17.05 -6.45 -4.43
CA ALA A 237 -17.65 -5.45 -3.54
C ALA A 237 -19.10 -5.20 -3.97
N ARG A 238 -20.07 -5.40 -3.06
CA ARG A 238 -21.47 -5.06 -3.32
C ARG A 238 -22.12 -4.45 -2.09
N SER A 239 -23.10 -3.59 -2.31
CA SER A 239 -23.94 -3.04 -1.24
C SER A 239 -25.13 -3.93 -0.86
N THR A 240 -25.14 -5.20 -1.27
CA THR A 240 -26.23 -6.15 -0.96
C THR A 240 -25.67 -7.57 -0.79
N VAL A 241 -25.80 -8.16 0.41
CA VAL A 241 -26.82 -9.18 0.76
C VAL A 241 -26.97 -9.26 2.29
N SER A 242 -27.91 -8.50 2.84
CA SER A 242 -28.70 -8.86 4.05
C SER A 242 -30.11 -8.22 4.06
N GLY A 243 -30.46 -7.37 3.08
CA GLY A 243 -31.84 -6.98 2.76
C GLY A 243 -31.94 -5.87 1.70
N LYS A 244 -33.16 -5.38 1.46
CA LYS A 244 -33.46 -4.24 0.57
C LYS A 244 -33.65 -2.97 1.40
N GLY A 245 -33.30 -1.81 0.85
CA GLY A 245 -33.54 -0.52 1.51
C GLY A 245 -32.54 -0.25 2.64
N ASN A 246 -33.03 0.17 3.79
CA ASN A 246 -32.29 0.61 4.97
C ASN A 246 -31.51 -0.49 5.72
N THR A 247 -31.59 -1.76 5.29
CA THR A 247 -30.75 -2.86 5.80
C THR A 247 -29.66 -3.27 4.80
N ALA A 248 -29.50 -2.54 3.70
CA ALA A 248 -28.40 -2.72 2.76
C ALA A 248 -27.10 -2.19 3.38
N GLY A 249 -25.98 -2.84 3.06
CA GLY A 249 -24.66 -2.46 3.55
C GLY A 249 -23.57 -3.02 2.64
N PRO A 250 -22.35 -2.48 2.73
CA PRO A 250 -21.22 -2.97 1.93
C PRO A 250 -20.90 -4.41 2.33
N PHE A 251 -20.42 -5.23 1.40
CA PHE A 251 -19.91 -6.59 1.65
C PHE A 251 -18.81 -6.90 0.63
N LEU A 252 -17.82 -7.69 1.07
CA LEU A 252 -16.89 -8.38 0.17
C LEU A 252 -17.37 -9.82 0.01
N MET A 253 -17.71 -10.20 -1.21
CA MET A 253 -18.27 -11.51 -1.56
C MET A 253 -17.46 -12.21 -2.65
N ASP A 254 -17.83 -13.44 -2.99
CA ASP A 254 -17.28 -14.20 -4.11
C ASP A 254 -15.73 -14.22 -4.12
N ARG A 255 -15.14 -14.47 -2.95
CA ARG A 255 -13.68 -14.58 -2.81
C ARG A 255 -13.17 -15.63 -3.78
N ARG A 256 -12.25 -15.22 -4.65
CA ARG A 256 -11.63 -16.07 -5.67
C ARG A 256 -10.13 -15.87 -5.70
N LEU A 257 -9.40 -16.95 -5.96
CA LEU A 257 -7.98 -16.85 -6.31
C LEU A 257 -7.88 -15.99 -7.58
N PHE A 258 -7.10 -14.92 -7.51
CA PHE A 258 -6.88 -14.03 -8.65
C PHE A 258 -5.55 -14.36 -9.32
N ALA A 259 -4.46 -14.34 -8.55
CA ALA A 259 -3.12 -14.62 -9.06
C ALA A 259 -2.22 -15.24 -8.00
N LEU A 260 -1.19 -15.93 -8.46
CA LEU A 260 -0.08 -16.37 -7.62
C LEU A 260 1.19 -15.69 -8.16
N PRO A 261 1.91 -14.90 -7.32
CA PRO A 261 3.23 -14.36 -7.68
C PRO A 261 4.17 -15.47 -8.15
N TYR A 262 4.97 -15.21 -9.17
CA TYR A 262 5.87 -16.25 -9.69
C TYR A 262 7.07 -16.50 -8.76
N VAL A 263 7.50 -15.47 -8.04
CA VAL A 263 8.59 -15.52 -7.05
C VAL A 263 8.11 -14.88 -5.77
N GLY A 264 8.35 -15.56 -4.64
CA GLY A 264 8.02 -15.06 -3.29
C GLY A 264 6.57 -14.63 -3.11
N VAL A 265 6.37 -13.44 -2.57
CA VAL A 265 5.06 -12.80 -2.33
C VAL A 265 4.91 -11.55 -3.15
N ALA A 266 3.68 -11.11 -3.41
CA ALA A 266 3.39 -9.73 -3.76
C ALA A 266 2.96 -9.01 -2.48
N ASP A 267 3.72 -8.00 -2.07
CA ASP A 267 3.50 -7.26 -0.84
C ASP A 267 2.46 -6.15 -1.08
N GLY A 268 2.90 -4.89 -1.27
CA GLY A 268 2.05 -3.80 -1.70
C GLY A 268 1.42 -4.05 -3.07
N LEU A 269 0.11 -3.79 -3.16
CA LEU A 269 -0.69 -3.95 -4.38
C LEU A 269 -1.32 -2.62 -4.81
N LYS A 270 -1.34 -2.32 -6.11
CA LYS A 270 -2.09 -1.19 -6.69
C LYS A 270 -2.69 -1.58 -8.04
N THR A 271 -3.67 -0.82 -8.52
CA THR A 271 -4.27 -1.00 -9.85
C THR A 271 -4.06 0.22 -10.72
N ASP A 272 -3.93 -0.02 -12.03
CA ASP A 272 -4.05 1.06 -13.01
C ASP A 272 -5.51 1.24 -13.47
N THR A 273 -5.80 2.33 -14.18
CA THR A 273 -7.14 2.67 -14.70
C THR A 273 -7.65 1.73 -15.79
N HIS A 274 -6.80 0.84 -16.33
CA HIS A 274 -7.22 -0.24 -17.23
C HIS A 274 -7.62 -1.51 -16.45
N GLY A 275 -7.49 -1.48 -15.12
CA GLY A 275 -7.82 -2.58 -14.22
C GLY A 275 -6.72 -3.64 -14.10
N ASN A 276 -5.52 -3.40 -14.63
CA ASN A 276 -4.41 -4.29 -14.35
C ASN A 276 -4.02 -4.17 -12.87
N VAL A 277 -3.69 -5.30 -12.26
CA VAL A 277 -3.21 -5.36 -10.88
C VAL A 277 -1.70 -5.44 -10.92
N TRP A 278 -1.06 -4.57 -10.17
CA TRP A 278 0.39 -4.46 -10.02
C TRP A 278 0.74 -4.85 -8.58
N GLY A 279 1.83 -5.59 -8.39
CA GLY A 279 2.28 -6.01 -7.07
C GLY A 279 3.80 -6.06 -6.99
N LEU A 280 4.38 -5.43 -5.98
CA LEU A 280 5.81 -5.53 -5.75
C LEU A 280 6.11 -6.91 -5.17
N SER A 281 6.70 -7.75 -6.00
CA SER A 281 7.09 -9.11 -5.62
C SER A 281 8.58 -9.18 -5.28
N THR A 282 9.01 -10.29 -4.70
CA THR A 282 10.40 -10.47 -4.21
C THR A 282 11.47 -10.20 -5.27
N ASP A 283 11.23 -10.54 -6.54
CA ASP A 283 12.17 -10.29 -7.64
C ASP A 283 11.83 -9.04 -8.48
N GLY A 284 10.89 -8.21 -8.01
CA GLY A 284 10.52 -6.94 -8.61
C GLY A 284 9.02 -6.78 -8.90
N LEU A 285 8.67 -5.79 -9.69
CA LEU A 285 7.28 -5.35 -9.89
C LEU A 285 6.56 -6.22 -10.93
N HIS A 286 5.56 -6.99 -10.50
CA HIS A 286 4.76 -7.87 -11.35
C HIS A 286 3.46 -7.21 -11.78
N VAL A 287 2.97 -7.56 -12.97
CA VAL A 287 1.72 -7.03 -13.52
C VAL A 287 0.83 -8.16 -14.02
N TRP A 288 -0.43 -8.15 -13.60
CA TRP A 288 -1.49 -9.06 -14.03
C TRP A 288 -2.63 -8.29 -14.69
N SER A 289 -3.22 -8.87 -15.73
CA SER A 289 -4.45 -8.35 -16.35
C SER A 289 -5.62 -8.37 -15.35
N PRO A 290 -6.74 -7.67 -15.64
CA PRO A 290 -7.96 -7.74 -14.81
C PRO A 290 -8.52 -9.17 -14.61
N SER A 291 -8.10 -10.11 -15.46
CA SER A 291 -8.49 -11.52 -15.39
C SER A 291 -7.53 -12.42 -14.60
N GLY A 292 -6.45 -11.87 -14.04
CA GLY A 292 -5.44 -12.62 -13.29
C GLY A 292 -4.30 -13.20 -14.15
N ASN A 293 -4.36 -13.04 -15.48
CA ASN A 293 -3.26 -13.49 -16.35
C ASN A 293 -2.01 -12.63 -16.16
N PHE A 294 -0.86 -13.27 -15.91
CA PHE A 294 0.43 -12.61 -15.81
C PHE A 294 0.83 -11.96 -17.13
N LEU A 295 1.15 -10.66 -17.10
CA LEU A 295 1.50 -9.88 -18.29
C LEU A 295 3.02 -9.75 -18.44
N GLY A 296 3.72 -9.52 -17.34
CA GLY A 296 5.15 -9.31 -17.30
C GLY A 296 5.61 -8.78 -15.94
N LYS A 297 6.90 -8.49 -15.83
CA LYS A 297 7.52 -7.93 -14.63
C LYS A 297 8.71 -7.03 -14.95
N ILE A 298 9.07 -6.19 -13.99
CA ILE A 298 10.28 -5.37 -13.98
C ILE A 298 11.16 -5.91 -12.87
N LEU A 299 12.30 -6.49 -13.24
CA LEU A 299 13.26 -7.06 -12.29
C LEU A 299 13.94 -5.97 -11.48
N MET A 300 14.15 -6.24 -10.21
CA MET A 300 14.96 -5.43 -9.29
C MET A 300 16.09 -6.30 -8.72
N ASP A 301 17.18 -5.66 -8.29
CA ASP A 301 18.30 -6.37 -7.70
C ASP A 301 17.95 -6.84 -6.28
N ASP A 302 18.48 -8.00 -5.88
CA ASP A 302 18.17 -8.65 -4.59
C ASP A 302 18.54 -7.78 -3.37
N ASP A 303 19.45 -6.81 -3.50
CA ASP A 303 19.85 -5.89 -2.43
C ASP A 303 18.98 -4.62 -2.34
N GLN A 304 18.07 -4.42 -3.30
CA GLN A 304 17.22 -3.23 -3.43
C GLN A 304 15.75 -3.59 -3.20
N GLN A 305 15.47 -4.19 -2.04
CA GLN A 305 14.14 -4.67 -1.69
C GLN A 305 13.37 -3.65 -0.84
N GLY A 306 12.13 -3.39 -1.26
CA GLY A 306 11.08 -2.77 -0.45
C GLY A 306 9.78 -3.55 -0.62
N GLY A 307 8.74 -3.16 0.12
CA GLY A 307 7.42 -3.76 0.14
C GLY A 307 6.35 -3.00 -0.64
N ASN A 308 6.61 -1.79 -1.18
CA ASN A 308 5.56 -1.02 -1.85
C ASN A 308 5.97 -0.26 -3.13
N PHE A 309 4.96 0.28 -3.81
CA PHE A 309 5.14 1.14 -4.97
C PHE A 309 3.90 2.04 -5.16
N GLY A 310 4.06 3.08 -5.97
CA GLY A 310 3.04 4.10 -6.18
C GLY A 310 3.04 4.64 -7.59
N PHE A 311 1.86 4.83 -8.17
CA PHE A 311 1.71 5.52 -9.44
C PHE A 311 1.97 7.02 -9.27
N GLY A 312 2.64 7.61 -10.25
CA GLY A 312 2.97 9.02 -10.33
C GLY A 312 2.13 9.77 -11.37
N LYS A 313 2.80 10.63 -12.14
CA LYS A 313 2.25 11.23 -13.36
C LYS A 313 1.88 10.16 -14.40
N PRO A 314 1.13 10.51 -15.45
CA PRO A 314 0.86 9.57 -16.53
C PRO A 314 2.14 8.89 -17.05
N GLY A 315 2.18 7.56 -16.98
CA GLY A 315 3.34 6.76 -17.35
C GLY A 315 4.45 6.66 -16.30
N GLU A 316 4.30 7.21 -15.10
CA GLU A 316 5.30 7.11 -14.03
C GLU A 316 4.85 6.15 -12.92
N VAL A 317 5.78 5.31 -12.46
CA VAL A 317 5.62 4.45 -11.28
C VAL A 317 6.87 4.62 -10.40
N TYR A 318 6.68 4.92 -9.14
CA TYR A 318 7.74 5.00 -8.14
C TYR A 318 7.81 3.69 -7.35
N ILE A 319 9.01 3.14 -7.20
CA ILE A 319 9.22 1.85 -6.52
C ILE A 319 10.22 2.06 -5.39
N VAL A 320 9.86 1.60 -4.20
CA VAL A 320 10.69 1.73 -3.02
C VAL A 320 11.62 0.51 -2.92
N GLY A 321 12.93 0.73 -2.86
CA GLY A 321 13.96 -0.32 -2.96
C GLY A 321 14.92 -0.31 -1.77
N GLY A 322 14.42 -0.04 -0.57
CA GLY A 322 15.20 0.08 0.66
C GLY A 322 15.94 1.42 0.74
N ASN A 323 17.17 1.46 0.24
CA ASN A 323 18.00 2.68 0.25
C ASN A 323 17.88 3.51 -1.04
N VAL A 324 17.14 3.00 -2.03
CA VAL A 324 16.94 3.63 -3.33
C VAL A 324 15.45 3.85 -3.58
N LEU A 325 15.11 5.01 -4.14
CA LEU A 325 13.81 5.27 -4.76
C LEU A 325 13.99 5.21 -6.28
N PHE A 326 13.26 4.32 -6.94
CA PHE A 326 13.25 4.20 -8.39
C PHE A 326 12.08 4.93 -9.02
N LYS A 327 12.28 5.40 -10.25
CA LYS A 327 11.22 5.82 -11.16
C LYS A 327 11.24 4.93 -12.40
N LEU A 328 10.15 4.20 -12.57
CA LEU A 328 9.82 3.45 -13.77
C LEU A 328 8.96 4.34 -14.69
N GLU A 329 9.43 4.56 -15.91
CA GLU A 329 8.66 5.24 -16.96
C GLU A 329 8.14 4.20 -17.96
N VAL A 330 6.84 4.24 -18.23
CA VAL A 330 6.09 3.32 -19.09
C VAL A 330 5.15 4.12 -20.01
N ALA A 331 4.23 3.46 -20.73
CA ALA A 331 3.29 4.16 -21.60
C ALA A 331 2.45 5.19 -20.83
N ASN A 332 2.28 6.40 -21.37
CA ASN A 332 1.50 7.48 -20.76
C ASN A 332 0.02 7.13 -20.50
N SER A 333 -0.49 6.05 -21.13
CA SER A 333 -1.83 5.53 -20.86
C SER A 333 -1.93 4.84 -19.50
N VAL A 334 -0.81 4.48 -18.86
CA VAL A 334 -0.80 3.89 -17.52
C VAL A 334 -1.01 5.01 -16.50
N LEU A 335 -2.18 5.00 -15.87
CA LEU A 335 -2.57 5.91 -14.79
C LEU A 335 -2.93 5.08 -13.57
N GLY A 336 -2.54 5.49 -12.37
CA GLY A 336 -2.94 4.82 -11.14
C GLY A 336 -4.39 5.10 -10.75
N THR A 337 -5.10 4.05 -10.33
CA THR A 337 -6.41 4.18 -9.69
C THR A 337 -6.30 4.98 -8.40
N GLY A 338 -7.23 5.92 -8.15
CA GLY A 338 -7.22 6.78 -6.96
C GLY A 338 -6.12 7.85 -6.90
N VAL A 339 -5.23 7.94 -7.89
CA VAL A 339 -4.20 9.02 -7.94
C VAL A 339 -4.81 10.34 -8.35
N TYR A 340 -5.79 10.34 -9.26
CA TYR A 340 -6.48 11.53 -9.75
C TYR A 340 -7.97 11.45 -9.40
N THR A 341 -8.68 12.57 -9.49
CA THR A 341 -10.14 12.57 -9.41
C THR A 341 -10.69 11.66 -10.52
N GLU A 342 -11.45 10.66 -10.12
CA GLU A 342 -12.16 9.78 -11.04
C GLU A 342 -13.34 10.56 -11.65
N VAL A 343 -13.50 10.46 -12.97
CA VAL A 343 -14.56 11.12 -13.74
C VAL A 343 -15.83 10.28 -13.73
#